data_AF-A0A2V6YSN8-F1
#
_entry.id   AF-A0A2V6YSN8-F1
#
_cell.length_a   1.000
_cell.length_b   1.000
_cell.length_c   1.000
_cell.angle_alpha   90.00
_cell.angle_beta   90.00
_cell.angle_gamma   90.00
#
_symmetry.space_group_name_H-M   'P 1'
#
loop_
_entity.id
_entity.type
_entity.pdbx_description
1 polymer ?
#
loop_
_entity_poly.entity_id
_entity_poly.type
_entity_poly.pdbx_seq_one_letter_code
_entity_poly.pdbx_strand_id
1 'polypeptide(L)' 'MTVAYRGTPNLDDWVAYIVDGSRSKKLILADHSSERKVKSLLSRLQTLPRKEIEKLAKG' A
#
# COMPACT_ATOMS: atom_id res chain seq x y z
N MET A 1 -11.73 0.44 -4.62
CA MET A 1 -10.26 0.31 -4.63
C MET A 1 -9.88 -0.46 -3.39
N THR A 2 -9.15 -1.55 -3.52
CA THR A 2 -8.74 -2.37 -2.38
C THR A 2 -7.25 -2.22 -2.17
N VAL A 3 -6.82 -1.86 -0.97
CA VAL A 3 -5.39 -1.88 -0.63
C VAL A 3 -5.09 -3.25 -0.03
N ALA A 4 -4.20 -3.98 -0.67
CA ALA A 4 -3.68 -5.25 -0.16
C ALA A 4 -2.28 -5.03 0.38
N TYR A 5 -1.89 -5.84 1.34
CA TYR A 5 -0.55 -5.84 1.90
C TYR A 5 -0.13 -7.26 2.22
N ARG A 6 1.16 -7.53 2.07
CA ARG A 6 1.78 -8.81 2.41
C ARG A 6 3.13 -8.54 3.04
N GLY A 7 3.51 -9.38 3.98
CA GLY A 7 4.81 -9.33 4.63
C GLY A 7 4.90 -10.45 5.65
N THR A 8 6.10 -10.73 6.10
CA THR A 8 6.37 -11.70 7.14
C THR A 8 6.38 -10.98 8.49
N PRO A 9 5.64 -11.45 9.51
CA PRO A 9 5.72 -10.88 10.85
C PRO A 9 7.18 -10.84 11.33
N ASN A 10 7.58 -9.71 11.93
CA ASN A 10 8.95 -9.44 12.40
C ASN A 10 10.06 -9.32 11.33
N LEU A 11 9.73 -9.28 10.04
CA LEU A 11 10.69 -8.94 8.97
C LEU A 11 10.32 -7.60 8.32
N ASP A 12 11.32 -6.94 7.74
CA ASP A 12 11.17 -5.70 6.98
C ASP A 12 10.90 -5.98 5.48
N ASP A 13 10.09 -7.00 5.21
CA ASP A 13 9.69 -7.45 3.87
C ASP A 13 8.23 -7.08 3.55
N TRP A 14 7.63 -6.15 4.31
CA TRP A 14 6.25 -5.76 4.07
C TRP A 14 6.11 -4.89 2.84
N VAL A 15 5.16 -5.28 2.01
CA VAL A 15 4.79 -4.61 0.76
C VAL A 15 3.31 -4.27 0.82
N ALA A 16 2.96 -3.02 0.57
CA ALA A 16 1.59 -2.57 0.40
C ALA A 16 1.36 -2.18 -1.05
N TYR A 17 0.24 -2.61 -1.63
CA TYR A 17 -0.10 -2.34 -3.02
C TYR A 17 -1.59 -2.16 -3.23
N ILE A 18 -1.95 -1.36 -4.24
CA ILE A 18 -3.33 -1.16 -4.64
C ILE A 18 -3.74 -2.28 -5.59
N VAL A 19 -4.82 -2.97 -5.25
CA VAL A 19 -5.57 -3.85 -6.13
C VAL A 19 -6.76 -3.06 -6.64
N ASP A 20 -6.62 -2.49 -7.84
CA ASP A 20 -7.75 -1.98 -8.59
C ASP A 20 -8.21 -3.08 -9.55
N GLY A 21 -9.51 -3.35 -9.61
CA GLY A 21 -10.07 -4.41 -10.45
C GLY A 21 -9.84 -4.21 -11.95
N SER A 22 -9.27 -3.06 -12.36
CA SER A 22 -8.79 -2.82 -13.71
C SER A 22 -7.40 -3.46 -13.90
N ARG A 23 -7.32 -4.35 -14.88
CA ARG A 23 -6.39 -5.47 -15.01
C ARG A 23 -4.88 -5.19 -15.13
N SER A 24 -4.34 -3.99 -14.89
CA SER A 24 -2.99 -3.70 -15.42
C SER A 24 -1.98 -2.98 -14.53
N LYS A 25 -2.31 -2.48 -13.33
CA LYS A 25 -1.28 -1.83 -12.48
C LYS A 25 -1.45 -2.15 -11.00
N LYS A 26 -0.57 -3.02 -10.50
CA LYS A 26 -0.25 -3.08 -9.06
C LYS A 26 0.56 -1.82 -8.74
N LEU A 27 -0.09 -0.82 -8.17
CA LEU A 27 0.62 0.38 -7.71
C LEU A 27 1.20 0.09 -6.32
N ILE A 28 2.51 0.20 -6.17
CA ILE A 28 3.21 -0.08 -4.91
C ILE A 28 3.15 1.16 -4.03
N LEU A 29 2.61 1.01 -2.82
CA LEU A 29 2.50 2.05 -1.80
C LEU A 29 3.67 2.00 -0.81
N ALA A 30 4.19 0.81 -0.55
CA ALA A 30 5.38 0.58 0.25
C ALA A 30 6.06 -0.68 -0.28
N ASP A 31 7.38 -0.61 -0.48
CA ASP A 31 8.24 -1.74 -0.80
C ASP A 31 9.26 -1.90 0.33
N HIS A 32 9.64 -3.14 0.65
CA HIS A 32 10.63 -3.48 1.68
C HIS A 32 10.53 -2.63 2.96
N SER A 33 9.33 -2.61 3.55
CA SER A 33 9.02 -1.80 4.73
C SER A 33 8.73 -2.67 5.95
N SER A 34 8.82 -2.07 7.14
CA SER A 34 8.39 -2.73 8.37
C SER A 34 6.86 -2.81 8.45
N GLU A 35 6.34 -3.81 9.14
CA GLU A 35 4.90 -3.97 9.42
C GLU A 35 4.29 -2.68 9.98
N ARG A 36 4.98 -2.05 10.94
CA ARG A 36 4.55 -0.82 11.59
C ARG A 36 4.36 0.31 10.58
N LYS A 37 5.26 0.42 9.61
CA LYS A 37 5.21 1.43 8.57
C LYS A 37 4.03 1.18 7.63
N VAL A 38 3.80 -0.07 7.24
CA VAL A 38 2.63 -0.45 6.43
C VAL A 38 1.32 -0.19 7.16
N LYS A 39 1.19 -0.56 8.44
CA LYS A 39 0.00 -0.27 9.25
C LYS A 39 -0.26 1.22 9.40
N SER A 40 0.76 2.02 9.69
CA SER A 40 0.66 3.48 9.77
C SER A 40 0.22 4.08 8.44
N LEU A 41 0.77 3.58 7.32
CA LEU A 41 0.41 4.00 5.98
C LEU A 41 -1.05 3.65 5.69
N LEU A 42 -1.52 2.43 5.98
CA LEU A 42 -2.91 2.03 5.82
C LEU A 42 -3.89 2.91 6.59
N SER A 43 -3.59 3.23 7.86
CA SER A 43 -4.41 4.15 8.66
C SER A 43 -4.51 5.54 8.03
N ARG A 44 -3.43 6.03 7.41
CA ARG A 44 -3.44 7.30 6.65
C ARG A 44 -4.18 7.18 5.32
N LEU A 45 -4.10 6.04 4.64
CA LEU A 45 -4.82 5.83 3.38
C LEU A 45 -6.34 5.81 3.59
N GLN A 46 -6.84 5.35 4.74
CA GLN A 46 -8.27 5.37 5.06
C GLN A 46 -8.86 6.79 5.07
N THR A 47 -8.04 7.81 5.39
CA THR A 47 -8.48 9.21 5.44
C THR A 47 -8.21 9.97 4.15
N LEU A 48 -7.51 9.36 3.18
CA LEU A 48 -7.15 10.00 1.92
C LEU A 48 -8.13 9.64 0.80
N PRO A 49 -8.42 10.59 -0.12
CA PRO A 49 -9.19 10.29 -1.31
C PRO A 49 -8.39 9.44 -2.29
N ARG A 50 -9.07 8.58 -3.06
CA ARG A 50 -8.48 7.66 -4.04
C ARG A 50 -7.40 8.28 -4.94
N LYS A 51 -7.62 9.51 -5.42
CA LYS A 51 -6.66 10.23 -6.28
C LYS A 51 -5.31 10.49 -5.59
N GLU A 52 -5.32 10.79 -4.29
CA GLU A 52 -4.10 11.01 -3.51
C GLU A 52 -3.37 9.70 -3.22
N ILE A 53 -4.13 8.62 -2.99
CA ILE A 53 -3.57 7.28 -2.82
C ILE A 53 -2.92 6.79 -4.12
N GLU A 54 -3.54 7.04 -5.28
CA GLU A 54 -2.96 6.74 -6.58
C GLU A 54 -1.73 7.58 -6.91
N LYS A 55 -1.67 8.84 -6.45
CA LYS A 55 -0.45 9.68 -6.56
C LYS A 55 0.69 9.11 -5.70
N LEU A 56 0.41 8.78 -4.44
CA LEU A 56 1.38 8.18 -3.52
C LEU A 56 2.00 6.90 -4.09
N ALA A 57 1.19 6.11 -4.79
CA ALA A 57 1.62 4.83 -5.34
C ALA A 57 2.27 4.91 -6.73
N LYS A 58 2.27 6.09 -7.36
CA LYS A 58 2.92 6.32 -8.66
C LYS A 58 4.33 6.90 -8.55
N GLY A 59 4.69 7.50 -7.41
CA GLY A 59 5.98 8.16 -7.21
C GLY A 59 6.08 9.47 -7.97
#